data_AF-A0A6L3A5V6-F1
#
_entry.id   AF-A0A6L3A5V6-F1
#
_cell.length_a   1.000
_cell.length_b   1.000
_cell.length_c   1.000
_cell.angle_alpha   90.00
_cell.angle_beta   90.00
_cell.angle_gamma   90.00
#
_symmetry.space_group_name_H-M   'P 1'
#
loop_
_entity.id
_entity.type
_entity.pdbx_description
1 polymer ?
#
loop_
_entity_poly.entity_id
_entity_poly.type
_entity_poly.pdbx_seq_one_letter_code
_entity_poly.pdbx_strand_id
1 'polypeptide(L)'
;MVNISPDVNPSHTHADYQIPINGASDPAFGLALTQVMFAENIADWQFLKEQTDFGYLVRTDTRRYLRQTDVEGEGREDQMYQWVPGQGLKLADRGQMHLKGVDIALEGVFDVKLADGKTVQVTPVYAIFRKKLDAEYTPEKQYPITGVHPDVIRMLARKIATKKTNIMLGYNACKFYHGDLIERAMCLVLAASGNWGKHGTGIRCWAAGMFDGNGIAMAKPGPGAANTEIVLSARDAAIAAMKAADPTITTEIAIVEMAKMGAGGSGARMRAMGETSVRGGSQSPPAFWWYWHGGFKERWNKKEWGDESLPRSFDDYYNEAQAKGWWDGMTKFGPDMPPPRVLFEATGDMLRRNRGGKKTLVENLWPKLRTIVVIDFRLSETAMYGDYFLPAAQHYEKITFGMPTPHVLNFTLGDKAAEPYGESKNEWDIFGEIIDKMAEVAKKRGLKSYVGSNGVEREYATLPRTYSSDGYFNDHDRRWDEGIRDSALAGTLPSGTTLDTMR
;
A
#
# COMPACT_ATOMS: atom_id res chain seq x y z
N MET A 1 -8.68 -15.41 23.24
CA MET A 1 -8.45 -15.29 21.78
C MET A 1 -9.56 -15.99 21.01
N VAL A 2 -9.97 -15.43 19.87
CA VAL A 2 -10.95 -16.03 18.95
C VAL A 2 -10.23 -16.33 17.64
N ASN A 3 -10.27 -17.58 17.17
CA ASN A 3 -9.75 -17.96 15.86
C ASN A 3 -10.91 -18.08 14.87
N ILE A 4 -10.87 -17.27 13.81
CA ILE A 4 -11.87 -17.26 12.75
C ILE A 4 -11.18 -17.78 11.49
N SER A 5 -11.60 -18.95 11.04
CA SER A 5 -11.00 -19.62 9.89
C SER A 5 -11.94 -20.67 9.32
N PRO A 6 -11.89 -20.95 8.01
CA PRO A 6 -12.70 -22.01 7.42
C PRO A 6 -12.31 -23.41 7.90
N ASP A 7 -11.05 -23.60 8.26
CA ASP A 7 -10.47 -24.83 8.74
C ASP A 7 -10.04 -24.73 10.22
N VAL A 8 -9.86 -25.88 10.86
CA VAL A 8 -9.24 -25.98 12.20
C VAL A 8 -7.72 -25.88 12.05
N ASN A 9 -7.24 -24.65 11.83
CA ASN A 9 -5.84 -24.36 11.52
C ASN A 9 -4.92 -24.52 12.75
N PRO A 10 -3.58 -24.58 12.61
CA PRO A 10 -2.68 -24.80 13.75
C PRO A 10 -2.79 -23.79 14.91
N SER A 11 -3.29 -22.57 14.66
CA SER A 11 -3.47 -21.57 15.71
C SER A 11 -4.67 -21.84 16.62
N HIS A 12 -5.60 -22.73 16.23
CA HIS A 12 -6.82 -23.02 16.99
C HIS A 12 -6.53 -23.55 18.40
N THR A 13 -5.40 -24.24 18.60
CA THR A 13 -5.00 -24.84 19.88
C THR A 13 -4.77 -23.81 20.97
N HIS A 14 -4.58 -22.54 20.58
CA HIS A 14 -4.37 -21.42 21.49
C HIS A 14 -5.63 -20.55 21.66
N ALA A 15 -6.72 -20.84 20.94
CA ALA A 15 -7.93 -20.04 20.95
C ALA A 15 -8.95 -20.53 22.00
N ASP A 16 -9.65 -19.60 22.63
CA ASP A 16 -10.79 -19.92 23.52
C ASP A 16 -12.02 -20.32 22.69
N TYR A 17 -12.14 -19.75 21.48
CA TYR A 17 -13.23 -20.02 20.54
C TYR A 17 -12.64 -20.27 19.16
N GLN A 18 -13.01 -21.40 18.55
CA GLN A 18 -12.87 -21.64 17.12
C GLN A 18 -14.20 -21.31 16.45
N ILE A 19 -14.16 -20.44 15.44
CA ILE A 19 -15.33 -20.07 14.64
C ILE A 19 -15.08 -20.49 13.21
N PRO A 20 -15.62 -21.65 12.80
CA PRO A 20 -15.56 -22.09 11.41
C PRO A 20 -16.45 -21.17 10.57
N ILE A 21 -15.86 -20.49 9.59
CA ILE A 21 -16.57 -19.61 8.65
C ILE A 21 -16.52 -20.20 7.24
N ASN A 22 -17.61 -20.10 6.49
CA ASN A 22 -17.65 -20.57 5.11
C ASN A 22 -16.76 -19.68 4.22
N GLY A 23 -15.65 -20.22 3.73
CA GLY A 23 -14.78 -19.54 2.77
C GLY A 23 -14.42 -18.11 3.21
N ALA A 24 -14.39 -17.17 2.26
CA ALA A 24 -14.08 -15.76 2.47
C ALA A 24 -15.34 -14.91 2.77
N SER A 25 -16.29 -15.43 3.54
CA SER A 25 -17.55 -14.75 3.89
C SER A 25 -17.41 -13.79 5.09
N ASP A 26 -16.18 -13.44 5.47
CA ASP A 26 -15.85 -12.46 6.50
C ASP A 26 -16.60 -11.12 6.37
N PRO A 27 -16.88 -10.56 5.16
CA PRO A 27 -17.64 -9.31 5.07
C PRO A 27 -19.07 -9.47 5.60
N ALA A 28 -19.75 -10.55 5.23
CA ALA A 28 -21.09 -10.88 5.72
C ALA A 28 -21.11 -11.04 7.25
N PHE A 29 -20.09 -11.72 7.78
CA PHE A 29 -19.92 -11.90 9.22
C PHE A 29 -19.65 -10.58 9.96
N GLY A 30 -18.70 -9.76 9.49
CA GLY A 30 -18.39 -8.47 10.09
C GLY A 30 -19.55 -7.46 10.03
N LEU A 31 -20.31 -7.48 8.94
CA LEU A 31 -21.52 -6.68 8.80
C LEU A 31 -22.63 -7.15 9.75
N ALA A 32 -22.78 -8.45 9.98
CA ALA A 32 -23.72 -8.99 10.97
C ALA A 32 -23.33 -8.62 12.42
N LEU A 33 -22.04 -8.66 12.76
CA LEU A 33 -21.56 -8.17 14.06
C LEU A 33 -21.92 -6.69 14.27
N THR A 34 -21.67 -5.88 13.24
CA THR A 34 -21.99 -4.44 13.26
C THR A 34 -23.50 -4.20 13.35
N GLN A 35 -24.30 -4.99 12.63
CA GLN A 35 -25.77 -4.92 12.69
C GLN A 35 -26.28 -5.17 14.11
N VAL A 36 -25.74 -6.17 14.83
CA VAL A 36 -26.09 -6.43 16.23
C VAL A 36 -25.69 -5.25 17.12
N MET A 37 -24.47 -4.72 16.97
CA MET A 37 -24.02 -3.60 17.79
C MET A 37 -24.92 -2.36 17.64
N PHE A 38 -25.38 -2.09 16.41
CA PHE A 38 -26.32 -0.99 16.16
C PHE A 38 -27.74 -1.30 16.66
N ALA A 39 -28.23 -2.52 16.44
CA ALA A 39 -29.60 -2.90 16.81
C ALA A 39 -29.79 -2.95 18.32
N GLU A 40 -28.77 -3.35 19.06
CA GLU A 40 -28.77 -3.37 20.52
C GLU A 40 -28.34 -2.03 21.14
N ASN A 41 -28.01 -1.03 20.32
CA ASN A 41 -27.55 0.29 20.76
C ASN A 41 -26.31 0.24 21.67
N ILE A 42 -25.35 -0.66 21.35
CA ILE A 42 -24.12 -0.90 22.13
C ILE A 42 -22.85 -0.46 21.38
N ALA A 43 -23.00 0.22 20.24
CA ALA A 43 -21.87 0.79 19.52
C ALA A 43 -21.28 2.03 20.23
N ASP A 44 -20.03 2.34 19.94
CA ASP A 44 -19.38 3.59 20.35
C ASP A 44 -19.83 4.72 19.42
N TRP A 45 -20.98 5.32 19.73
CA TRP A 45 -21.61 6.34 18.89
C TRP A 45 -20.81 7.63 18.80
N GLN A 46 -20.11 8.03 19.86
CA GLN A 46 -19.25 9.20 19.82
C GLN A 46 -18.10 8.95 18.85
N PHE A 47 -17.46 7.78 18.96
CA PHE A 47 -16.39 7.42 18.05
C PHE A 47 -16.85 7.35 16.59
N LEU A 48 -18.01 6.77 16.31
CA LEU A 48 -18.57 6.74 14.96
C LEU A 48 -18.83 8.15 14.40
N LYS A 49 -19.33 9.08 15.22
CA LYS A 49 -19.54 10.48 14.81
C LYS A 49 -18.22 11.20 14.52
N GLU A 50 -17.19 10.99 15.34
CA GLU A 50 -15.92 11.71 15.22
C GLU A 50 -14.96 11.10 14.20
N GLN A 51 -14.84 9.79 14.15
CA GLN A 51 -13.72 9.09 13.49
C GLN A 51 -14.10 8.46 12.15
N THR A 52 -15.34 8.62 11.69
CA THR A 52 -15.84 8.01 10.45
C THR A 52 -16.64 9.00 9.61
N ASP A 53 -16.95 8.61 8.38
CA ASP A 53 -17.78 9.38 7.47
C ASP A 53 -19.29 9.24 7.73
N PHE A 54 -19.71 8.56 8.81
CA PHE A 54 -21.11 8.25 9.07
C PHE A 54 -22.02 9.48 9.22
N GLY A 55 -21.46 10.61 9.65
CA GLY A 55 -22.16 11.90 9.73
C GLY A 55 -22.14 12.72 8.43
N TYR A 56 -21.38 12.31 7.42
CA TYR A 56 -21.35 13.01 6.14
C TYR A 56 -22.65 12.79 5.37
N LEU A 57 -23.10 13.85 4.70
CA LEU A 57 -24.37 13.85 3.99
C LEU A 57 -24.21 13.31 2.57
N VAL A 58 -25.14 12.44 2.18
CA VAL A 58 -25.26 11.86 0.86
C VAL A 58 -26.55 12.36 0.23
N ARG A 59 -26.48 12.80 -1.02
CA ARG A 59 -27.65 13.17 -1.81
C ARG A 59 -28.45 11.95 -2.21
N THR A 60 -29.76 11.98 -1.98
CA THR A 60 -30.64 10.82 -2.25
C THR A 60 -30.87 10.59 -3.74
N ASP A 61 -30.79 11.65 -4.55
CA ASP A 61 -30.99 11.62 -6.01
C ASP A 61 -29.80 11.00 -6.77
N THR A 62 -28.57 11.31 -6.37
CA THR A 62 -27.34 10.86 -7.07
C THR A 62 -26.59 9.75 -6.35
N ARG A 63 -26.88 9.51 -5.07
CA ARG A 63 -26.14 8.58 -4.20
C ARG A 63 -24.65 8.93 -4.05
N ARG A 64 -24.30 10.22 -4.16
CA ARG A 64 -22.96 10.77 -3.93
C ARG A 64 -22.95 11.63 -2.68
N TYR A 65 -21.78 11.82 -2.06
CA TYR A 65 -21.64 12.82 -0.99
C TYR A 65 -22.09 14.19 -1.49
N LEU A 66 -22.74 14.96 -0.62
CA LEU A 66 -23.00 16.37 -0.83
C LEU A 66 -21.67 17.13 -0.64
N ARG A 67 -21.20 17.76 -1.71
CA ARG A 67 -19.90 18.45 -1.75
C ARG A 67 -20.08 19.97 -1.70
N GLN A 68 -19.03 20.69 -1.29
CA GLN A 68 -19.00 22.16 -1.32
C GLN A 68 -19.40 22.71 -2.70
N THR A 69 -18.86 22.12 -3.76
CA THR A 69 -19.16 22.51 -5.15
C THR A 69 -20.63 22.34 -5.54
N ASP A 70 -21.39 21.43 -4.89
CA ASP A 70 -22.83 21.27 -5.15
C ASP A 70 -23.66 22.41 -4.53
N VAL A 71 -23.26 22.85 -3.33
CA VAL A 71 -24.04 23.80 -2.52
C VAL A 71 -23.65 25.24 -2.83
N GLU A 72 -22.36 25.49 -2.98
CA GLU A 72 -21.80 26.84 -3.18
C GLU A 72 -21.52 27.13 -4.67
N GLY A 73 -21.44 26.11 -5.52
CA GLY A 73 -21.16 26.26 -6.96
C GLY A 73 -19.68 26.48 -7.27
N GLU A 74 -18.87 26.69 -6.23
CA GLU A 74 -17.42 26.82 -6.23
C GLU A 74 -16.84 26.11 -4.99
N GLY A 75 -15.52 26.22 -4.79
CA GLY A 75 -14.85 25.57 -3.67
C GLY A 75 -14.33 24.17 -4.01
N ARG A 76 -14.24 23.30 -3.00
CA ARG A 76 -13.49 22.04 -3.08
C ARG A 76 -14.37 20.82 -3.33
N GLU A 77 -13.93 19.94 -4.24
CA GLU A 77 -14.60 18.66 -4.50
C GLU A 77 -14.47 17.69 -3.31
N ASP A 78 -13.38 17.78 -2.55
CA ASP A 78 -13.07 16.94 -1.39
C ASP A 78 -13.56 17.53 -0.05
N GLN A 79 -14.37 18.59 -0.10
CA GLN A 79 -15.01 19.18 1.08
C GLN A 79 -16.46 18.69 1.21
N MET A 80 -16.76 18.00 2.30
CA MET A 80 -18.08 17.41 2.58
C MET A 80 -18.87 18.24 3.60
N TYR A 81 -20.18 17.99 3.68
CA TYR A 81 -21.06 18.56 4.69
C TYR A 81 -21.58 17.52 5.68
N GLN A 82 -21.92 17.99 6.88
CA GLN A 82 -22.62 17.30 7.94
C GLN A 82 -23.82 18.12 8.43
N TRP A 83 -24.78 17.48 9.10
CA TRP A 83 -25.95 18.17 9.67
C TRP A 83 -25.79 18.31 11.18
N VAL A 84 -25.85 19.54 11.69
CA VAL A 84 -25.76 19.86 13.11
C VAL A 84 -27.17 20.17 13.64
N PRO A 85 -27.73 19.36 14.56
CA PRO A 85 -29.04 19.61 15.13
C PRO A 85 -29.18 21.04 15.68
N GLY A 86 -30.27 21.73 15.32
CA GLY A 86 -30.51 23.12 15.69
C GLY A 86 -29.71 24.18 14.92
N GLN A 87 -28.67 23.79 14.16
CA GLN A 87 -27.86 24.72 13.35
C GLN A 87 -27.95 24.48 11.83
N GLY A 88 -28.39 23.28 11.43
CA GLY A 88 -28.54 22.90 10.03
C GLY A 88 -27.23 22.44 9.37
N LEU A 89 -27.11 22.72 8.07
CA LEU A 89 -25.99 22.30 7.23
C LEU A 89 -24.68 22.99 7.63
N LYS A 90 -23.61 22.21 7.84
CA LYS A 90 -22.26 22.72 8.17
C LYS A 90 -21.18 21.97 7.40
N LEU A 91 -20.12 22.68 7.02
CA LEU A 91 -18.91 22.06 6.47
C LEU A 91 -18.30 21.12 7.52
N ALA A 92 -17.87 19.93 7.09
CA ALA A 92 -17.07 19.05 7.93
C ALA A 92 -15.63 19.59 8.02
N ASP A 93 -15.04 19.59 9.22
CA ASP A 93 -13.67 20.07 9.43
C ASP A 93 -12.68 19.10 8.75
N ARG A 94 -11.91 19.61 7.78
CA ARG A 94 -10.88 18.83 7.08
C ARG A 94 -9.56 18.74 7.85
N GLY A 95 -9.31 19.68 8.75
CA GLY A 95 -8.05 19.78 9.50
C GLY A 95 -8.03 18.95 10.78
N GLN A 96 -9.20 18.56 11.30
CA GLN A 96 -9.29 17.66 12.46
C GLN A 96 -10.59 16.88 12.50
N MET A 97 -10.55 15.72 13.19
CA MET A 97 -11.70 14.84 13.37
C MET A 97 -12.48 15.10 14.68
N HIS A 98 -11.89 15.82 15.63
CA HIS A 98 -12.55 16.07 16.92
C HIS A 98 -13.70 17.06 16.77
N LEU A 99 -14.90 16.62 17.14
CA LEU A 99 -16.11 17.46 17.06
C LEU A 99 -16.20 18.54 18.14
N LYS A 100 -15.33 18.53 19.17
CA LYS A 100 -15.23 19.56 20.23
C LYS A 100 -16.58 19.92 20.88
N GLY A 101 -17.43 18.91 21.10
CA GLY A 101 -18.75 19.08 21.72
C GLY A 101 -19.87 19.47 20.75
N VAL A 102 -19.59 19.60 19.45
CA VAL A 102 -20.62 19.72 18.42
C VAL A 102 -21.24 18.34 18.20
N ASP A 103 -22.57 18.24 18.32
CA ASP A 103 -23.28 17.03 17.93
C ASP A 103 -23.64 17.06 16.44
N ILE A 104 -23.58 15.90 15.80
CA ILE A 104 -23.91 15.72 14.39
C ILE A 104 -24.97 14.64 14.23
N ALA A 105 -25.87 14.84 13.27
CA ALA A 105 -26.93 13.89 12.99
C ALA A 105 -26.39 12.67 12.25
N LEU A 106 -26.73 11.47 12.74
CA LEU A 106 -26.52 10.20 12.04
C LEU A 106 -27.77 9.74 11.30
N GLU A 107 -28.95 10.21 11.72
CA GLU A 107 -30.23 9.87 11.12
C GLU A 107 -30.97 11.12 10.62
N GLY A 108 -32.01 10.89 9.82
CA GLY A 108 -32.87 11.94 9.27
C GLY A 108 -32.69 12.15 7.77
N VAL A 109 -33.63 12.89 7.21
CA VAL A 109 -33.62 13.39 5.83
C VAL A 109 -33.80 14.90 5.91
N PHE A 110 -32.92 15.63 5.23
CA PHE A 110 -32.84 17.08 5.30
C PHE A 110 -32.92 17.66 3.89
N ASP A 111 -33.62 18.79 3.76
CA ASP A 111 -33.68 19.52 2.50
C ASP A 111 -32.53 20.52 2.44
N VAL A 112 -31.75 20.47 1.36
CA VAL A 112 -30.63 21.36 1.11
C VAL A 112 -30.81 22.04 -0.25
N LYS A 113 -30.70 23.36 -0.27
CA LYS A 113 -30.68 24.15 -1.50
C LYS A 113 -29.28 24.12 -2.12
N LEU A 114 -29.20 23.75 -3.38
CA LEU A 114 -27.97 23.72 -4.18
C LEU A 114 -27.70 25.07 -4.85
N ALA A 115 -26.49 25.23 -5.39
CA ALA A 115 -26.08 26.44 -6.10
C ALA A 115 -26.93 26.73 -7.35
N ASP A 116 -27.44 25.68 -8.01
CA ASP A 116 -28.34 25.79 -9.17
C ASP A 116 -29.79 26.17 -8.79
N GLY A 117 -30.05 26.40 -7.50
CA GLY A 117 -31.35 26.78 -6.96
C GLY A 117 -32.28 25.62 -6.64
N LYS A 118 -31.96 24.38 -7.04
CA LYS A 118 -32.77 23.21 -6.72
C LYS A 118 -32.63 22.86 -5.24
N THR A 119 -33.70 22.33 -4.66
CA THR A 119 -33.65 21.71 -3.33
C THR A 119 -33.56 20.21 -3.51
N VAL A 120 -32.58 19.57 -2.87
CA VAL A 120 -32.39 18.12 -2.88
C VAL A 120 -32.48 17.59 -1.46
N GLN A 121 -32.92 16.33 -1.35
CA GLN A 121 -32.88 15.63 -0.08
C GLN A 121 -31.50 15.02 0.14
N VAL A 122 -31.02 15.15 1.37
CA VAL A 122 -29.78 14.56 1.82
C VAL A 122 -30.01 13.78 3.11
N THR A 123 -29.18 12.76 3.33
CA THR A 123 -29.24 11.93 4.53
C THR A 123 -27.83 11.50 4.93
N PRO A 124 -27.50 11.33 6.22
CA PRO A 124 -26.17 10.88 6.61
C PRO A 124 -25.87 9.47 6.09
N VAL A 125 -24.59 9.16 5.87
CA VAL A 125 -24.14 7.82 5.44
C VAL A 125 -24.67 6.73 6.38
N TYR A 126 -24.65 6.97 7.69
CA TYR A 126 -25.15 6.01 8.67
C TYR A 126 -26.61 5.61 8.41
N ALA A 127 -27.51 6.55 8.12
CA ALA A 127 -28.92 6.25 7.90
C ALA A 127 -29.14 5.27 6.73
N ILE A 128 -28.39 5.45 5.63
CA ILE A 128 -28.42 4.54 4.48
C ILE A 128 -27.88 3.18 4.89
N PHE A 129 -26.75 3.18 5.60
CA PHE A 129 -26.05 1.97 5.99
C PHE A 129 -26.85 1.13 6.99
N ARG A 130 -27.43 1.77 8.02
CA ARG A 130 -28.30 1.12 9.02
C ARG A 130 -29.49 0.44 8.37
N LYS A 131 -30.18 1.11 7.44
CA LYS A 131 -31.29 0.51 6.68
C LYS A 131 -30.86 -0.74 5.92
N LYS A 132 -29.68 -0.72 5.29
CA LYS A 132 -29.13 -1.89 4.59
C LYS A 132 -28.80 -3.03 5.55
N LEU A 133 -28.16 -2.73 6.67
CA LEU A 133 -27.82 -3.73 7.69
C LEU A 133 -29.08 -4.43 8.23
N ASP A 134 -30.12 -3.70 8.58
CA ASP A 134 -31.36 -4.30 9.09
C ASP A 134 -32.12 -5.11 8.02
N ALA A 135 -32.10 -4.61 6.79
CA ALA A 135 -32.75 -5.28 5.67
C ALA A 135 -32.04 -6.58 5.27
N GLU A 136 -30.72 -6.67 5.39
CA GLU A 136 -29.96 -7.75 4.76
C GLU A 136 -29.05 -8.52 5.74
N TYR A 137 -28.49 -7.89 6.77
CA TYR A 137 -27.36 -8.41 7.55
C TYR A 137 -27.72 -8.81 8.99
N THR A 138 -28.97 -9.15 9.28
CA THR A 138 -29.29 -9.76 10.59
C THR A 138 -28.55 -11.11 10.73
N PRO A 139 -28.17 -11.53 11.94
CA PRO A 139 -27.50 -12.82 12.16
C PRO A 139 -28.19 -14.01 11.48
N GLU A 140 -29.53 -14.05 11.49
CA GLU A 140 -30.34 -15.09 10.86
C GLU A 140 -30.18 -15.11 9.33
N LYS A 141 -30.15 -13.94 8.69
CA LYS A 141 -30.01 -13.83 7.23
C LYS A 141 -28.59 -14.18 6.77
N GLN A 142 -27.60 -13.95 7.63
CA GLN A 142 -26.20 -14.21 7.33
C GLN A 142 -25.73 -15.61 7.70
N TYR A 143 -26.49 -16.37 8.51
CA TYR A 143 -26.17 -17.76 8.85
C TYR A 143 -25.99 -18.67 7.62
N PRO A 144 -26.88 -18.67 6.59
CA PRO A 144 -26.70 -19.49 5.40
C PRO A 144 -25.44 -19.16 4.59
N ILE A 145 -24.98 -17.91 4.64
CA ILE A 145 -23.79 -17.44 3.91
C ILE A 145 -22.54 -17.80 4.70
N THR A 146 -22.50 -17.42 5.96
CA THR A 146 -21.30 -17.50 6.81
C THR A 146 -21.09 -18.86 7.44
N GLY A 147 -22.16 -19.64 7.64
CA GLY A 147 -22.13 -20.87 8.43
C GLY A 147 -22.02 -20.64 9.95
N VAL A 148 -21.94 -19.38 10.42
CA VAL A 148 -21.77 -19.06 11.84
C VAL A 148 -23.12 -18.86 12.50
N HIS A 149 -23.42 -19.67 13.52
CA HIS A 149 -24.72 -19.64 14.21
C HIS A 149 -25.05 -18.23 14.73
N PRO A 150 -26.30 -17.75 14.59
CA PRO A 150 -26.71 -16.40 15.01
C PRO A 150 -26.30 -16.01 16.43
N ASP A 151 -26.37 -16.94 17.38
CA ASP A 151 -26.00 -16.67 18.77
C ASP A 151 -24.49 -16.46 18.98
N VAL A 152 -23.66 -17.08 18.14
CA VAL A 152 -22.20 -16.85 18.16
C VAL A 152 -21.90 -15.43 17.67
N ILE A 153 -22.59 -14.97 16.61
CA ILE A 153 -22.48 -13.60 16.10
C ILE A 153 -22.88 -12.60 17.21
N ARG A 154 -24.03 -12.81 17.86
CA ARG A 154 -24.48 -11.94 18.97
C ARG A 154 -23.50 -11.94 20.14
N MET A 155 -23.04 -13.11 20.54
CA MET A 155 -22.08 -13.29 21.64
C MET A 155 -20.79 -12.51 21.36
N LEU A 156 -20.25 -12.61 20.14
CA LEU A 156 -19.05 -11.86 19.77
C LEU A 156 -19.28 -10.36 19.66
N ALA A 157 -20.37 -9.92 19.02
CA ALA A 157 -20.69 -8.50 18.89
C ALA A 157 -20.72 -7.81 20.26
N ARG A 158 -21.42 -8.42 21.23
CA ARG A 158 -21.49 -7.93 22.61
C ARG A 158 -20.14 -7.94 23.32
N LYS A 159 -19.29 -8.95 23.08
CA LYS A 159 -17.92 -8.99 23.63
C LYS A 159 -17.03 -7.91 23.02
N ILE A 160 -17.08 -7.71 21.71
CA ILE A 160 -16.26 -6.73 20.99
C ILE A 160 -16.64 -5.31 21.42
N ALA A 161 -17.95 -5.03 21.54
CA ALA A 161 -18.46 -3.74 22.01
C ALA A 161 -18.00 -3.36 23.43
N THR A 162 -17.68 -4.35 24.28
CA THR A 162 -17.36 -4.13 25.70
C THR A 162 -15.90 -4.39 26.05
N LYS A 163 -15.08 -4.84 25.10
CA LYS A 163 -13.68 -5.23 25.34
C LYS A 163 -12.74 -4.54 24.36
N LYS A 164 -11.54 -4.23 24.86
CA LYS A 164 -10.40 -3.87 24.00
C LYS A 164 -10.16 -5.01 23.02
N THR A 165 -10.27 -4.71 21.73
CA THR A 165 -10.24 -5.70 20.66
C THR A 165 -9.18 -5.34 19.65
N ASN A 166 -8.30 -6.30 19.36
CA ASN A 166 -7.35 -6.24 18.26
C ASN A 166 -7.66 -7.36 17.26
N ILE A 167 -7.61 -7.06 15.97
CA ILE A 167 -7.74 -8.04 14.89
C ILE A 167 -6.36 -8.36 14.33
N MET A 168 -5.88 -9.58 14.60
CA MET A 168 -4.65 -10.11 14.03
C MET A 168 -4.89 -10.65 12.62
N LEU A 169 -5.02 -9.75 11.65
CA LEU A 169 -5.25 -10.12 10.26
C LEU A 169 -4.00 -10.81 9.64
N GLY A 170 -4.19 -11.96 9.01
CA GLY A 170 -3.16 -12.54 8.14
C GLY A 170 -3.13 -11.85 6.77
N TYR A 171 -2.03 -11.96 6.02
CA TYR A 171 -1.96 -11.48 4.62
C TYR A 171 -2.90 -12.21 3.65
N ASN A 172 -3.82 -13.04 4.13
CA ASN A 172 -4.73 -13.82 3.31
C ASN A 172 -5.86 -12.97 2.75
N ALA A 173 -6.33 -11.93 3.46
CA ALA A 173 -7.31 -11.00 2.92
C ALA A 173 -6.83 -10.39 1.60
N CYS A 174 -5.59 -9.90 1.55
CA CYS A 174 -4.96 -9.37 0.32
C CYS A 174 -4.75 -10.42 -0.80
N LYS A 175 -5.12 -11.69 -0.58
CA LYS A 175 -5.06 -12.78 -1.56
C LYS A 175 -6.45 -13.20 -2.06
N PHE A 176 -7.52 -12.64 -1.51
CA PHE A 176 -8.88 -12.81 -2.02
C PHE A 176 -9.24 -11.68 -2.98
N TYR A 177 -10.11 -11.98 -3.95
CA TYR A 177 -10.60 -10.99 -4.91
C TYR A 177 -11.26 -9.79 -4.20
N HIS A 178 -12.12 -10.07 -3.20
CA HIS A 178 -12.78 -9.08 -2.35
C HIS A 178 -12.07 -8.87 -1.00
N GLY A 179 -10.73 -8.96 -1.00
CA GLY A 179 -9.92 -8.73 0.20
C GLY A 179 -10.12 -7.34 0.83
N ASP A 180 -10.35 -6.35 -0.01
CA ASP A 180 -10.69 -4.99 0.40
C ASP A 180 -12.01 -4.93 1.17
N LEU A 181 -13.04 -5.68 0.77
CA LEU A 181 -14.32 -5.74 1.49
C LEU A 181 -14.17 -6.47 2.84
N ILE A 182 -13.33 -7.50 2.90
CA ILE A 182 -12.98 -8.19 4.16
C ILE A 182 -12.36 -7.20 5.14
N GLU A 183 -11.32 -6.49 4.71
CA GLU A 183 -10.59 -5.53 5.55
C GLU A 183 -11.49 -4.35 5.95
N ARG A 184 -12.31 -3.83 5.04
CA ARG A 184 -13.28 -2.76 5.36
C ARG A 184 -14.31 -3.21 6.38
N ALA A 185 -14.81 -4.44 6.31
CA ALA A 185 -15.73 -4.98 7.30
C ALA A 185 -15.06 -5.14 8.68
N MET A 186 -13.80 -5.59 8.72
CA MET A 186 -13.02 -5.65 9.96
C MET A 186 -12.78 -4.26 10.57
N CYS A 187 -12.38 -3.28 9.75
CA CYS A 187 -12.23 -1.89 10.18
C CYS A 187 -13.55 -1.33 10.70
N LEU A 188 -14.68 -1.63 10.06
CA LEU A 188 -16.00 -1.20 10.50
C LEU A 188 -16.38 -1.80 11.87
N VAL A 189 -16.10 -3.09 12.11
CA VAL A 189 -16.33 -3.72 13.43
C VAL A 189 -15.51 -3.01 14.52
N LEU A 190 -14.26 -2.66 14.22
CA LEU A 190 -13.43 -1.87 15.13
C LEU A 190 -13.95 -0.45 15.29
N ALA A 191 -14.46 0.19 14.23
CA ALA A 191 -15.08 1.52 14.28
C ALA A 191 -16.29 1.52 15.22
N ALA A 192 -17.21 0.58 14.99
CA ALA A 192 -18.46 0.45 15.72
C ALA A 192 -18.23 0.19 17.22
N SER A 193 -17.08 -0.37 17.59
CA SER A 193 -16.71 -0.65 18.98
C SER A 193 -15.66 0.31 19.56
N GLY A 194 -15.26 1.35 18.82
CA GLY A 194 -14.25 2.31 19.26
C GLY A 194 -12.86 1.68 19.50
N ASN A 195 -12.53 0.62 18.77
CA ASN A 195 -11.36 -0.23 18.95
C ASN A 195 -10.23 0.05 17.94
N TRP A 196 -9.88 1.32 17.68
CA TRP A 196 -8.58 1.67 17.10
C TRP A 196 -7.96 2.89 17.81
N GLY A 197 -6.66 3.11 17.62
CA GLY A 197 -5.92 4.24 18.21
C GLY A 197 -5.68 4.13 19.73
N LYS A 198 -5.88 2.95 20.33
CA LYS A 198 -5.72 2.70 21.77
C LYS A 198 -4.78 1.50 21.99
N HIS A 199 -4.06 1.48 23.11
CA HIS A 199 -3.19 0.34 23.43
C HIS A 199 -3.99 -0.97 23.51
N GLY A 200 -3.55 -1.98 22.74
CA GLY A 200 -4.20 -3.29 22.65
C GLY A 200 -5.42 -3.34 21.70
N THR A 201 -5.61 -2.33 20.85
CA THR A 201 -6.71 -2.30 19.86
C THR A 201 -6.18 -2.24 18.43
N GLY A 202 -7.09 -2.13 17.46
CA GLY A 202 -6.77 -1.91 16.05
C GLY A 202 -6.72 -3.18 15.22
N ILE A 203 -6.34 -3.01 13.96
CA ILE A 203 -6.12 -4.09 13.01
C ILE A 203 -4.62 -4.20 12.76
N ARG A 204 -4.13 -5.42 12.53
CA ARG A 204 -2.72 -5.63 12.18
C ARG A 204 -2.35 -4.73 11.00
N CYS A 205 -1.32 -3.91 11.20
CA CYS A 205 -0.72 -3.12 10.13
C CYS A 205 0.64 -3.72 9.71
N TRP A 206 1.08 -3.32 8.52
CA TRP A 206 2.45 -3.48 8.09
C TRP A 206 3.11 -2.11 8.05
N ALA A 207 3.88 -1.80 9.09
CA ALA A 207 4.79 -0.68 9.11
C ALA A 207 6.21 -1.23 9.22
N ALA A 208 7.11 -0.73 8.38
CA ALA A 208 8.55 -0.93 8.55
C ALA A 208 9.16 0.42 8.90
N GLY A 209 10.16 0.44 9.77
CA GLY A 209 10.79 1.69 10.20
C GLY A 209 12.16 1.47 10.80
N MET A 210 12.63 2.48 11.54
CA MET A 210 13.93 2.58 12.22
C MET A 210 15.15 2.68 11.29
N PHE A 211 15.11 2.14 10.07
CA PHE A 211 16.26 2.14 9.14
C PHE A 211 16.06 3.04 7.92
N ASP A 212 15.48 4.22 8.15
CA ASP A 212 15.15 5.21 7.12
C ASP A 212 16.41 5.71 6.39
N GLY A 213 17.55 5.70 7.08
CA GLY A 213 18.83 6.13 6.57
C GLY A 213 19.34 5.31 5.39
N ASN A 214 18.92 4.05 5.22
CA ASN A 214 19.23 3.30 3.99
C ASN A 214 18.58 3.93 2.75
N GLY A 215 17.36 4.47 2.90
CA GLY A 215 16.70 5.24 1.83
C GLY A 215 17.36 6.61 1.63
N ILE A 216 17.71 7.29 2.72
CA ILE A 216 18.34 8.62 2.67
C ILE A 216 19.72 8.54 2.02
N ALA A 217 20.57 7.59 2.41
CA ALA A 217 21.90 7.38 1.84
C ALA A 217 21.87 7.26 0.31
N MET A 218 20.85 6.61 -0.24
CA MET A 218 20.66 6.44 -1.68
C MET A 218 20.16 7.71 -2.40
N ALA A 219 19.55 8.66 -1.67
CA ALA A 219 18.98 9.88 -2.23
C ALA A 219 19.94 11.08 -2.20
N LYS A 220 21.03 11.00 -1.44
CA LYS A 220 22.01 12.06 -1.29
C LYS A 220 22.86 12.28 -2.55
N PRO A 221 23.39 13.50 -2.77
CA PRO A 221 24.38 13.76 -3.81
C PRO A 221 25.76 13.15 -3.53
N GLY A 222 26.03 12.78 -2.27
CA GLY A 222 27.26 12.10 -1.85
C GLY A 222 27.20 11.69 -0.37
N PRO A 223 28.25 11.03 0.15
CA PRO A 223 28.29 10.54 1.52
C PRO A 223 28.43 11.67 2.56
N GLY A 224 28.14 11.35 3.82
CA GLY A 224 28.35 12.21 4.97
C GLY A 224 27.12 13.00 5.42
N ALA A 225 27.15 13.41 6.70
CA ALA A 225 26.04 14.06 7.40
C ALA A 225 25.56 15.36 6.73
N ALA A 226 26.46 16.17 6.17
CA ALA A 226 26.08 17.40 5.46
C ALA A 226 25.15 17.12 4.27
N ASN A 227 25.33 15.99 3.59
CA ASN A 227 24.46 15.58 2.49
C ASN A 227 23.13 14.99 2.99
N THR A 228 23.12 14.34 4.17
CA THR A 228 21.88 13.97 4.87
C THR A 228 21.03 15.19 5.17
N GLU A 229 21.64 16.25 5.69
CA GLU A 229 20.94 17.50 6.02
C GLU A 229 20.30 18.16 4.79
N ILE A 230 20.93 18.07 3.62
CA ILE A 230 20.34 18.55 2.36
C ILE A 230 19.04 17.81 2.07
N VAL A 231 19.02 16.48 2.20
CA VAL A 231 17.83 15.66 1.92
C VAL A 231 16.72 15.96 2.94
N LEU A 232 17.05 16.00 4.23
CA LEU A 232 16.08 16.28 5.30
C LEU A 232 15.50 17.70 5.19
N SER A 233 16.35 18.70 4.97
CA SER A 233 15.92 20.10 4.81
C SER A 233 15.03 20.29 3.57
N ALA A 234 15.35 19.62 2.45
CA ALA A 234 14.52 19.68 1.25
C ALA A 234 13.14 19.07 1.48
N ARG A 235 13.06 17.93 2.19
CA ARG A 235 11.79 17.30 2.58
C ARG A 235 10.97 18.21 3.48
N ASP A 236 11.58 18.78 4.51
CA ASP A 236 10.89 19.60 5.49
C ASP A 236 10.39 20.91 4.85
N ALA A 237 11.17 21.52 3.96
CA ALA A 237 10.74 22.66 3.16
C ALA A 237 9.56 22.32 2.24
N ALA A 238 9.57 21.15 1.58
CA ALA A 238 8.45 20.70 0.75
C ALA A 238 7.17 20.50 1.56
N ILE A 239 7.26 19.87 2.74
CA ILE A 239 6.11 19.70 3.65
C ILE A 239 5.58 21.06 4.10
N ALA A 240 6.47 21.99 4.49
CA ALA A 240 6.08 23.32 4.91
C ALA A 240 5.37 24.09 3.79
N ALA A 241 5.87 24.01 2.55
CA ALA A 241 5.25 24.63 1.39
C ALA A 241 3.85 24.06 1.09
N MET A 242 3.67 22.74 1.19
CA MET A 242 2.35 22.13 1.00
C MET A 242 1.37 22.57 2.09
N LYS A 243 1.80 22.64 3.37
CA LYS A 243 0.95 23.11 4.48
C LYS A 243 0.62 24.60 4.38
N ALA A 244 1.51 25.41 3.82
CA ALA A 244 1.22 26.80 3.53
C ALA A 244 0.15 26.95 2.43
N ALA A 245 0.14 26.05 1.45
CA ALA A 245 -0.86 26.03 0.37
C ALA A 245 -2.22 25.48 0.82
N ASP A 246 -2.24 24.46 1.70
CA ASP A 246 -3.47 23.93 2.31
C ASP A 246 -3.21 23.62 3.80
N PRO A 247 -3.61 24.52 4.72
CA PRO A 247 -3.38 24.35 6.16
C PRO A 247 -4.05 23.13 6.78
N THR A 248 -4.97 22.47 6.06
CA THR A 248 -5.67 21.27 6.55
C THR A 248 -4.90 19.98 6.31
N ILE A 249 -3.84 20.00 5.50
CA ILE A 249 -3.06 18.79 5.24
C ILE A 249 -2.16 18.45 6.42
N THR A 250 -2.12 17.18 6.76
CA THR A 250 -1.20 16.66 7.77
C THR A 250 0.17 16.37 7.14
N THR A 251 1.19 16.16 7.98
CA THR A 251 2.50 15.69 7.52
C THR A 251 2.39 14.36 6.76
N GLU A 252 1.52 13.46 7.21
CA GLU A 252 1.27 12.17 6.57
C GLU A 252 0.74 12.33 5.14
N ILE A 253 -0.28 13.19 4.94
CA ILE A 253 -0.82 13.47 3.61
C ILE A 253 0.27 14.07 2.71
N ALA A 254 1.07 15.01 3.22
CA ALA A 254 2.17 15.60 2.44
C ALA A 254 3.21 14.54 2.02
N ILE A 255 3.57 13.61 2.92
CA ILE A 255 4.49 12.50 2.61
C ILE A 255 3.90 11.59 1.54
N VAL A 256 2.62 11.24 1.63
CA VAL A 256 1.93 10.42 0.62
C VAL A 256 1.93 11.11 -0.75
N GLU A 257 1.63 12.40 -0.80
CA GLU A 257 1.64 13.16 -2.06
C GLU A 257 3.05 13.25 -2.66
N MET A 258 4.08 13.48 -1.85
CA MET A 258 5.48 13.42 -2.31
C MET A 258 5.85 12.03 -2.85
N ALA A 259 5.44 10.96 -2.18
CA ALA A 259 5.68 9.60 -2.62
C ALA A 259 5.01 9.31 -3.97
N LYS A 260 3.75 9.75 -4.15
CA LYS A 260 3.05 9.65 -5.45
C LYS A 260 3.81 10.41 -6.55
N MET A 261 4.27 11.63 -6.27
CA MET A 261 5.05 12.42 -7.24
C MET A 261 6.35 11.70 -7.61
N GLY A 262 7.10 11.17 -6.64
CA GLY A 262 8.34 10.42 -6.88
C GLY A 262 8.13 9.11 -7.66
N ALA A 263 6.99 8.43 -7.44
CA ALA A 263 6.61 7.23 -8.17
C ALA A 263 6.10 7.52 -9.60
N GLY A 264 5.99 8.78 -10.00
CA GLY A 264 5.46 9.18 -11.31
C GLY A 264 3.94 9.31 -11.37
N GLY A 265 3.23 9.15 -10.25
CA GLY A 265 1.77 9.22 -10.13
C GLY A 265 1.17 10.63 -10.14
N SER A 266 1.89 11.62 -10.66
CA SER A 266 1.41 13.00 -10.79
C SER A 266 0.77 13.31 -12.14
N GLY A 267 0.70 12.36 -13.08
CA GLY A 267 0.37 12.64 -14.48
C GLY A 267 -0.99 13.30 -14.71
N ALA A 268 -2.06 12.88 -14.01
CA ALA A 268 -3.35 13.56 -14.10
C ALA A 268 -3.29 15.03 -13.63
N ARG A 269 -2.54 15.32 -12.56
CA ARG A 269 -2.32 16.67 -12.04
C ARG A 269 -1.44 17.49 -13.00
N MET A 270 -0.40 16.89 -13.58
CA MET A 270 0.49 17.56 -14.54
C MET A 270 -0.24 17.89 -15.86
N ARG A 271 -1.09 16.99 -16.36
CA ARG A 271 -1.95 17.27 -17.53
C ARG A 271 -2.93 18.42 -17.25
N ALA A 272 -3.51 18.47 -16.06
CA ALA A 272 -4.38 19.57 -15.65
C ALA A 272 -3.64 20.91 -15.59
N MET A 273 -2.31 20.89 -15.43
CA MET A 273 -1.44 22.08 -15.52
C MET A 273 -0.86 22.32 -16.93
N GLY A 274 -1.34 21.61 -17.96
CA GLY A 274 -0.95 21.81 -19.35
C GLY A 274 0.39 21.16 -19.76
N GLU A 275 0.98 20.33 -18.91
CA GLU A 275 2.26 19.69 -19.17
C GLU A 275 2.07 18.37 -19.96
N THR A 276 2.71 18.25 -21.12
CA THR A 276 2.55 17.12 -22.04
C THR A 276 3.57 15.99 -21.85
N SER A 277 4.62 16.22 -21.06
CA SER A 277 5.67 15.23 -20.79
C SER A 277 5.76 14.89 -19.31
N VAL A 278 5.19 13.75 -18.90
CA VAL A 278 5.31 13.25 -17.52
C VAL A 278 6.61 12.46 -17.37
N ARG A 279 7.63 13.05 -16.73
CA ARG A 279 8.85 12.33 -16.32
C ARG A 279 8.54 11.46 -15.10
N GLY A 280 8.11 10.22 -15.34
CA GLY A 280 7.75 9.27 -14.28
C GLY A 280 8.96 8.57 -13.63
N GLY A 281 8.77 8.06 -12.41
CA GLY A 281 9.71 7.15 -11.75
C GLY A 281 9.96 5.86 -12.55
N SER A 282 10.97 5.08 -12.17
CA SER A 282 11.31 3.82 -12.85
C SER A 282 10.42 2.63 -12.44
N GLN A 283 9.58 2.81 -11.41
CA GLN A 283 8.71 1.76 -10.88
C GLN A 283 7.41 1.65 -11.68
N SER A 284 6.84 0.44 -11.73
CA SER A 284 5.56 0.14 -12.37
C SER A 284 4.80 -0.89 -11.54
N PRO A 285 3.47 -0.76 -11.37
CA PRO A 285 2.68 -1.80 -10.75
C PRO A 285 2.86 -3.13 -11.50
N PRO A 286 3.27 -4.21 -10.80
CA PRO A 286 3.62 -5.48 -11.46
C PRO A 286 2.44 -6.10 -12.20
N ALA A 287 1.20 -5.77 -11.80
CA ALA A 287 -0.01 -6.21 -12.46
C ALA A 287 -0.02 -5.87 -13.96
N PHE A 288 0.43 -4.68 -14.36
CA PHE A 288 0.45 -4.29 -15.78
C PHE A 288 1.51 -5.05 -16.57
N TRP A 289 2.65 -5.34 -15.96
CA TRP A 289 3.66 -6.16 -16.60
C TRP A 289 3.16 -7.59 -16.85
N TRP A 290 2.48 -8.20 -15.88
CA TRP A 290 1.84 -9.50 -16.05
C TRP A 290 0.71 -9.48 -17.08
N TYR A 291 -0.10 -8.42 -17.06
CA TYR A 291 -1.20 -8.24 -17.99
C TYR A 291 -0.75 -8.28 -19.44
N TRP A 292 0.25 -7.48 -19.77
CA TRP A 292 0.73 -7.31 -21.15
C TRP A 292 1.71 -8.39 -21.59
N HIS A 293 2.58 -8.85 -20.70
CA HIS A 293 3.67 -9.76 -21.09
C HIS A 293 3.50 -11.18 -20.62
N GLY A 294 2.75 -11.39 -19.53
CA GLY A 294 2.62 -12.67 -18.86
C GLY A 294 1.39 -13.49 -19.23
N GLY A 295 0.62 -13.11 -20.26
CA GLY A 295 -0.58 -13.84 -20.70
C GLY A 295 -1.80 -13.66 -19.78
N PHE A 296 -1.80 -12.64 -18.92
CA PHE A 296 -2.90 -12.40 -17.98
C PHE A 296 -4.06 -11.60 -18.59
N LYS A 297 -3.85 -10.89 -19.70
CA LYS A 297 -4.92 -10.17 -20.39
C LYS A 297 -6.13 -11.06 -20.70
N GLU A 298 -5.90 -12.23 -21.30
CA GLU A 298 -7.01 -13.15 -21.59
C GLU A 298 -7.65 -13.68 -20.31
N ARG A 299 -6.85 -14.00 -19.29
CA ARG A 299 -7.34 -14.59 -18.03
C ARG A 299 -8.18 -13.62 -17.21
N TRP A 300 -7.75 -12.37 -17.08
CA TRP A 300 -8.44 -11.37 -16.26
C TRP A 300 -9.71 -10.83 -16.93
N ASN A 301 -9.90 -11.10 -18.22
CA ASN A 301 -11.13 -10.77 -18.94
C ASN A 301 -12.06 -11.99 -19.15
N LYS A 302 -11.72 -13.16 -18.59
CA LYS A 302 -12.67 -14.30 -18.52
C LYS A 302 -13.77 -13.96 -17.52
N LYS A 303 -14.98 -13.76 -18.03
CA LYS A 303 -16.14 -13.34 -17.24
C LYS A 303 -16.43 -14.30 -16.08
N GLU A 304 -16.27 -15.61 -16.31
CA GLU A 304 -16.56 -16.66 -15.34
C GLU A 304 -15.60 -16.68 -14.15
N TRP A 305 -14.48 -15.95 -14.22
CA TRP A 305 -13.47 -15.87 -13.15
C TRP A 305 -13.46 -14.51 -12.43
N GLY A 306 -14.29 -13.57 -12.89
CA GLY A 306 -14.46 -12.25 -12.28
C GLY A 306 -15.65 -12.19 -11.33
N ASP A 307 -15.81 -11.02 -10.70
CA ASP A 307 -17.04 -10.69 -9.97
C ASP A 307 -18.18 -10.41 -10.97
N GLU A 308 -19.19 -11.28 -10.96
CA GLU A 308 -20.36 -11.19 -11.84
C GLU A 308 -21.20 -9.91 -11.62
N SER A 309 -21.04 -9.25 -10.48
CA SER A 309 -21.71 -7.98 -10.17
C SER A 309 -21.07 -6.77 -10.85
N LEU A 310 -19.83 -6.89 -11.34
CA LEU A 310 -19.16 -5.82 -12.07
C LEU A 310 -19.72 -5.73 -13.50
N PRO A 311 -20.16 -4.53 -13.94
CA PRO A 311 -20.82 -4.38 -15.24
C PRO A 311 -19.85 -4.39 -16.43
N ARG A 312 -18.54 -4.45 -16.19
CA ARG A 312 -17.50 -4.21 -17.18
C ARG A 312 -16.32 -5.14 -16.99
N SER A 313 -15.60 -5.41 -18.08
CA SER A 313 -14.38 -6.22 -18.07
C SER A 313 -13.21 -5.49 -17.41
N PHE A 314 -12.14 -6.21 -17.07
CA PHE A 314 -10.91 -5.57 -16.60
C PHE A 314 -10.34 -4.60 -17.65
N ASP A 315 -10.38 -4.96 -18.94
CA ASP A 315 -9.94 -4.11 -20.05
C ASP A 315 -10.67 -2.77 -20.05
N ASP A 316 -12.00 -2.77 -19.86
CA ASP A 316 -12.79 -1.54 -19.84
C ASP A 316 -12.39 -0.60 -18.70
N TYR A 317 -12.21 -1.14 -17.48
CA TYR A 317 -11.75 -0.36 -16.33
C TYR A 317 -10.33 0.18 -16.54
N TYR A 318 -9.43 -0.64 -17.07
CA TYR A 318 -8.06 -0.22 -17.36
C TYR A 318 -8.02 0.88 -18.43
N ASN A 319 -8.73 0.72 -19.54
CA ASN A 319 -8.75 1.67 -20.63
C ASN A 319 -9.36 3.01 -20.22
N GLU A 320 -10.44 2.99 -19.41
CA GLU A 320 -10.99 4.21 -18.83
C GLU A 320 -9.97 4.91 -17.92
N ALA A 321 -9.31 4.16 -17.03
CA ALA A 321 -8.32 4.72 -16.12
C ALA A 321 -7.14 5.33 -16.88
N GLN A 322 -6.70 4.71 -17.97
CA GLN A 322 -5.65 5.25 -18.84
C GLN A 322 -6.10 6.50 -19.60
N ALA A 323 -7.32 6.50 -20.15
CA ALA A 323 -7.88 7.66 -20.84
C ALA A 323 -7.99 8.88 -19.90
N LYS A 324 -8.28 8.64 -18.61
CA LYS A 324 -8.32 9.66 -17.55
C LYS A 324 -6.94 10.00 -16.96
N GLY A 325 -5.87 9.34 -17.41
CA GLY A 325 -4.51 9.57 -16.93
C GLY A 325 -4.24 9.09 -15.49
N TRP A 326 -5.08 8.21 -14.93
CA TRP A 326 -4.94 7.72 -13.56
C TRP A 326 -3.68 6.85 -13.35
N TRP A 327 -3.12 6.29 -14.43
CA TRP A 327 -1.90 5.48 -14.41
C TRP A 327 -0.74 6.09 -15.19
N ASP A 328 -0.82 7.37 -15.50
CA ASP A 328 0.24 8.10 -16.18
C ASP A 328 1.54 8.04 -15.41
N GLY A 329 2.64 7.87 -16.13
CA GLY A 329 3.96 7.75 -15.52
C GLY A 329 4.19 6.43 -14.75
N MET A 330 3.14 5.65 -14.47
CA MET A 330 3.21 4.41 -13.69
C MET A 330 3.11 3.14 -14.54
N THR A 331 2.45 3.18 -15.70
CA THR A 331 2.29 2.02 -16.60
C THR A 331 3.48 1.87 -17.56
N LYS A 332 4.61 1.39 -17.03
CA LYS A 332 5.79 1.09 -17.86
C LYS A 332 5.65 -0.27 -18.54
N PHE A 333 6.25 -0.40 -19.73
CA PHE A 333 6.24 -1.62 -20.54
C PHE A 333 4.82 -2.05 -20.96
N GLY A 334 3.99 -1.11 -21.39
CA GLY A 334 2.72 -1.40 -22.05
C GLY A 334 2.90 -2.01 -23.46
N PRO A 335 1.80 -2.23 -24.20
CA PRO A 335 1.83 -2.83 -25.54
C PRO A 335 2.55 -1.93 -26.56
N ASP A 336 2.58 -0.62 -26.33
CA ASP A 336 3.25 0.35 -27.20
C ASP A 336 4.77 0.44 -26.99
N MET A 337 5.31 -0.34 -26.04
CA MET A 337 6.74 -0.40 -25.73
C MET A 337 7.35 -1.72 -26.22
N PRO A 338 8.66 -1.75 -26.54
CA PRO A 338 9.34 -3.00 -26.88
C PRO A 338 9.15 -4.06 -25.77
N PRO A 339 9.01 -5.34 -26.14
CA PRO A 339 8.83 -6.41 -25.16
C PRO A 339 10.05 -6.51 -24.23
N PRO A 340 9.87 -6.99 -22.98
CA PRO A 340 10.99 -7.20 -22.07
C PRO A 340 11.99 -8.17 -22.68
N ARG A 341 13.29 -7.85 -22.58
CA ARG A 341 14.39 -8.62 -23.18
C ARG A 341 15.34 -9.23 -22.16
N VAL A 342 15.49 -8.62 -21.00
CA VAL A 342 16.40 -9.09 -19.96
C VAL A 342 15.63 -9.08 -18.64
N LEU A 343 15.68 -10.18 -17.92
CA LEU A 343 15.08 -10.33 -16.60
C LEU A 343 16.18 -10.58 -15.58
N PHE A 344 16.24 -9.72 -14.56
CA PHE A 344 17.01 -9.98 -13.35
C PHE A 344 16.04 -10.37 -12.24
N GLU A 345 16.27 -11.53 -11.65
CA GLU A 345 15.58 -11.95 -10.43
C GLU A 345 16.60 -12.10 -9.30
N ALA A 346 16.55 -11.19 -8.34
CA ALA A 346 17.40 -11.22 -7.16
C ALA A 346 16.55 -11.53 -5.91
N THR A 347 17.01 -12.46 -5.08
CA THR A 347 16.43 -12.76 -3.75
C THR A 347 14.95 -13.18 -3.77
N GLY A 348 14.53 -13.90 -4.82
CA GLY A 348 13.13 -14.24 -5.07
C GLY A 348 12.90 -15.60 -5.75
N ASP A 349 11.63 -15.96 -5.85
CA ASP A 349 11.17 -17.12 -6.63
C ASP A 349 9.84 -16.76 -7.30
N MET A 350 9.90 -16.02 -8.41
CA MET A 350 8.75 -15.49 -9.12
C MET A 350 7.88 -16.59 -9.71
N LEU A 351 8.48 -17.70 -10.17
CA LEU A 351 7.72 -18.81 -10.76
C LEU A 351 6.90 -19.55 -9.71
N ARG A 352 7.37 -19.64 -8.46
CA ARG A 352 6.58 -20.12 -7.34
C ARG A 352 5.60 -19.06 -6.81
N ARG A 353 6.05 -17.81 -6.64
CA ARG A 353 5.29 -16.74 -5.96
C ARG A 353 4.09 -16.26 -6.76
N ASN A 354 4.24 -16.13 -8.08
CA ASN A 354 3.21 -15.53 -8.92
C ASN A 354 2.10 -16.54 -9.22
N ARG A 355 0.84 -16.08 -9.20
CA ARG A 355 -0.32 -16.94 -9.46
C ARG A 355 -0.32 -17.32 -10.93
N GLY A 356 -0.12 -18.61 -11.22
CA GLY A 356 0.12 -19.06 -12.60
C GLY A 356 1.54 -18.79 -13.08
N GLY A 357 2.53 -18.71 -12.19
CA GLY A 357 3.95 -18.51 -12.54
C GLY A 357 4.44 -19.52 -13.58
N LYS A 358 4.56 -20.80 -13.23
CA LYS A 358 4.98 -21.84 -14.18
C LYS A 358 4.09 -21.93 -15.43
N LYS A 359 2.77 -21.98 -15.25
CA LYS A 359 1.84 -22.25 -16.35
C LYS A 359 1.65 -21.06 -17.29
N THR A 360 1.57 -19.85 -16.77
CA THR A 360 1.25 -18.67 -17.60
C THR A 360 2.50 -17.88 -17.95
N LEU A 361 3.40 -17.61 -16.99
CA LEU A 361 4.58 -16.79 -17.26
C LEU A 361 5.60 -17.50 -18.15
N VAL A 362 5.88 -18.78 -17.92
CA VAL A 362 6.85 -19.51 -18.77
C VAL A 362 6.35 -19.61 -20.22
N GLU A 363 5.05 -19.81 -20.44
CA GLU A 363 4.51 -19.90 -21.80
C GLU A 363 4.50 -18.53 -22.53
N ASN A 364 4.27 -17.43 -21.81
CA ASN A 364 3.97 -16.13 -22.43
C ASN A 364 5.08 -15.07 -22.31
N LEU A 365 5.87 -15.11 -21.22
CA LEU A 365 6.92 -14.14 -20.93
C LEU A 365 8.31 -14.67 -21.30
N TRP A 366 8.64 -15.90 -20.91
CA TRP A 366 9.99 -16.47 -21.14
C TRP A 366 10.45 -16.44 -22.60
N PRO A 367 9.60 -16.77 -23.60
CA PRO A 367 10.01 -16.73 -25.02
C PRO A 367 10.37 -15.33 -25.53
N LYS A 368 9.97 -14.26 -24.82
CA LYS A 368 10.29 -12.87 -25.17
C LYS A 368 11.66 -12.44 -24.63
N LEU A 369 12.12 -13.11 -23.58
CA LEU A 369 13.37 -12.81 -22.90
C LEU A 369 14.55 -13.40 -23.68
N ARG A 370 15.58 -12.59 -23.88
CA ARG A 370 16.86 -13.01 -24.44
C ARG A 370 17.77 -13.60 -23.37
N THR A 371 17.67 -13.08 -22.14
CA THR A 371 18.52 -13.48 -21.03
C THR A 371 17.78 -13.33 -19.72
N ILE A 372 17.95 -14.34 -18.87
CA ILE A 372 17.38 -14.44 -17.53
C ILE A 372 18.52 -14.70 -16.57
N VAL A 373 18.75 -13.75 -15.68
CA VAL A 373 19.79 -13.81 -14.65
C VAL A 373 19.12 -13.96 -13.30
N VAL A 374 19.47 -15.04 -12.59
CA VAL A 374 18.97 -15.30 -11.24
C VAL A 374 20.11 -15.16 -10.24
N ILE A 375 19.91 -14.32 -9.24
CA ILE A 375 20.85 -14.03 -8.14
C ILE A 375 20.23 -14.55 -6.85
N ASP A 376 20.74 -15.65 -6.33
CA ASP A 376 20.19 -16.31 -5.14
C ASP A 376 21.30 -17.14 -4.45
N PHE A 377 21.12 -17.42 -3.16
CA PHE A 377 22.00 -18.31 -2.41
C PHE A 377 21.61 -19.79 -2.56
N ARG A 378 20.42 -20.05 -3.14
CA ARG A 378 19.91 -21.40 -3.42
C ARG A 378 19.37 -21.48 -4.85
N LEU A 379 19.40 -22.68 -5.43
CA LEU A 379 18.73 -22.94 -6.70
C LEU A 379 17.21 -22.95 -6.49
N SER A 380 16.57 -21.80 -6.76
CA SER A 380 15.12 -21.63 -6.74
C SER A 380 14.44 -22.23 -7.97
N GLU A 381 13.11 -22.29 -7.97
CA GLU A 381 12.38 -22.74 -9.16
C GLU A 381 12.64 -21.81 -10.35
N THR A 382 12.65 -20.49 -10.15
CA THR A 382 13.04 -19.56 -11.22
C THR A 382 14.45 -19.84 -11.72
N ALA A 383 15.41 -20.17 -10.84
CA ALA A 383 16.79 -20.48 -11.23
C ALA A 383 16.87 -21.63 -12.24
N MET A 384 15.99 -22.63 -12.14
CA MET A 384 15.94 -23.76 -13.08
C MET A 384 15.52 -23.35 -14.50
N TYR A 385 14.93 -22.17 -14.65
CA TYR A 385 14.56 -21.56 -15.92
C TYR A 385 15.39 -20.31 -16.25
N GLY A 386 16.49 -20.09 -15.51
CA GLY A 386 17.44 -19.02 -15.76
C GLY A 386 18.51 -19.43 -16.77
N ASP A 387 19.03 -18.45 -17.53
CA ASP A 387 20.19 -18.67 -18.39
C ASP A 387 21.50 -18.57 -17.60
N TYR A 388 21.50 -17.72 -16.56
CA TYR A 388 22.63 -17.53 -15.66
C TYR A 388 22.16 -17.61 -14.21
N PHE A 389 22.94 -18.32 -13.40
CA PHE A 389 22.82 -18.34 -11.96
C PHE A 389 24.06 -17.70 -11.35
N LEU A 390 23.88 -16.64 -10.56
CA LEU A 390 24.96 -15.93 -9.86
C LEU A 390 24.81 -16.19 -8.36
N PRO A 391 25.79 -16.86 -7.71
CA PRO A 391 25.67 -17.26 -6.32
C PRO A 391 25.74 -16.05 -5.38
N ALA A 392 24.66 -15.79 -4.64
CA ALA A 392 24.64 -14.77 -3.60
C ALA A 392 25.13 -15.36 -2.26
N ALA A 393 25.86 -14.56 -1.49
CA ALA A 393 26.30 -14.93 -0.14
C ALA A 393 25.11 -15.07 0.82
N GLN A 394 25.20 -16.01 1.76
CA GLN A 394 24.19 -16.29 2.78
C GLN A 394 24.07 -15.18 3.83
N HIS A 395 23.03 -15.23 4.66
CA HIS A 395 22.74 -14.22 5.69
C HIS A 395 23.86 -14.02 6.73
N TYR A 396 24.65 -15.05 7.02
CA TYR A 396 25.76 -14.99 7.99
C TYR A 396 27.13 -14.78 7.33
N GLU A 397 27.16 -14.63 6.01
CA GLU A 397 28.38 -14.40 5.23
C GLU A 397 28.55 -12.94 4.81
N LYS A 398 27.60 -12.09 5.21
CA LYS A 398 27.54 -10.66 4.92
C LYS A 398 26.77 -9.94 6.02
N ILE A 399 26.99 -8.64 6.14
CA ILE A 399 26.16 -7.80 7.01
C ILE A 399 24.74 -7.77 6.46
N THR A 400 23.79 -8.06 7.34
CA THR A 400 22.35 -8.00 7.09
C THR A 400 21.64 -7.30 8.23
N PHE A 401 20.44 -6.78 7.95
CA PHE A 401 19.57 -6.23 8.99
C PHE A 401 18.20 -6.89 8.94
N GLY A 402 17.66 -7.19 10.12
CA GLY A 402 16.25 -7.52 10.25
C GLY A 402 15.40 -6.30 9.89
N MET A 403 14.24 -6.52 9.27
CA MET A 403 13.27 -5.47 9.00
C MET A 403 12.42 -5.24 10.25
N PRO A 404 12.54 -4.08 10.94
CA PRO A 404 11.78 -3.81 12.14
C PRO A 404 10.31 -3.63 11.78
N THR A 405 9.42 -4.28 12.52
CA THR A 405 7.97 -4.17 12.33
C THR A 405 7.29 -4.01 13.68
N PRO A 406 6.01 -3.59 13.75
CA PRO A 406 5.26 -3.55 15.00
C PRO A 406 5.25 -4.85 15.82
N HIS A 407 5.56 -6.00 15.19
CA HIS A 407 5.65 -7.30 15.88
C HIS A 407 7.01 -7.54 16.53
N VAL A 408 8.07 -6.96 15.95
CA VAL A 408 9.46 -7.03 16.43
C VAL A 408 10.08 -5.65 16.19
N LEU A 409 9.93 -4.76 17.17
CA LEU A 409 10.35 -3.36 17.10
C LEU A 409 11.83 -3.18 17.45
N ASN A 410 12.68 -4.07 16.93
CA ASN A 410 14.13 -4.04 17.13
C ASN A 410 14.83 -3.96 15.79
N PHE A 411 15.70 -2.96 15.62
CA PHE A 411 16.67 -2.95 14.54
C PHE A 411 17.81 -3.91 14.87
N THR A 412 17.87 -5.04 14.17
CA THR A 412 18.73 -6.16 14.52
C THR A 412 19.83 -6.32 13.49
N LEU A 413 21.09 -6.24 13.92
CA LEU A 413 22.26 -6.54 13.11
C LEU A 413 22.45 -8.06 13.00
N GLY A 414 22.59 -8.56 11.78
CA GLY A 414 23.19 -9.85 11.48
C GLY A 414 24.59 -9.60 10.92
N ASP A 415 25.62 -9.77 11.75
CA ASP A 415 27.01 -9.58 11.32
C ASP A 415 27.56 -10.83 10.61
N LYS A 416 28.71 -10.65 9.98
CA LYS A 416 29.43 -11.69 9.26
C LYS A 416 30.06 -12.68 10.24
N ALA A 417 29.53 -13.89 10.29
CA ALA A 417 30.09 -15.01 11.05
C ALA A 417 31.09 -15.86 10.25
N ALA A 418 31.03 -15.79 8.92
CA ALA A 418 31.93 -16.52 8.02
C ALA A 418 32.20 -15.73 6.73
N GLU A 419 33.26 -16.09 6.01
CA GLU A 419 33.48 -15.61 4.65
C GLU A 419 32.47 -16.23 3.68
N PRO A 420 32.04 -15.51 2.62
CA PRO A 420 31.22 -16.09 1.55
C PRO A 420 31.81 -17.38 1.01
N TYR A 421 30.99 -18.44 0.98
CA TYR A 421 31.46 -19.74 0.54
C TYR A 421 31.69 -19.80 -0.98
N GLY A 422 32.80 -20.40 -1.40
CA GLY A 422 33.13 -20.59 -2.81
C GLY A 422 33.31 -19.26 -3.56
N GLU A 423 32.58 -19.09 -4.66
CA GLU A 423 32.58 -17.86 -5.46
C GLU A 423 31.34 -16.98 -5.18
N SER A 424 30.61 -17.24 -4.09
CA SER A 424 29.45 -16.44 -3.72
C SER A 424 29.85 -15.02 -3.32
N LYS A 425 28.98 -14.05 -3.60
CA LYS A 425 29.26 -12.62 -3.37
C LYS A 425 28.06 -11.92 -2.77
N ASN A 426 28.31 -10.79 -2.10
CA ASN A 426 27.24 -9.86 -1.75
C ASN A 426 26.55 -9.36 -3.03
N GLU A 427 25.22 -9.23 -3.02
CA GLU A 427 24.46 -8.77 -4.17
C GLU A 427 24.94 -7.39 -4.66
N TRP A 428 25.41 -6.53 -3.76
CA TRP A 428 26.01 -5.26 -4.12
C TRP A 428 27.24 -5.41 -5.02
N ASP A 429 28.12 -6.35 -4.72
CA ASP A 429 29.33 -6.59 -5.51
C ASP A 429 28.95 -7.23 -6.85
N ILE A 430 27.99 -8.17 -6.85
CA ILE A 430 27.46 -8.79 -8.07
C ILE A 430 26.94 -7.71 -9.03
N PHE A 431 26.09 -6.80 -8.55
CA PHE A 431 25.58 -5.71 -9.38
C PHE A 431 26.68 -4.72 -9.78
N GLY A 432 27.63 -4.42 -8.90
CA GLY A 432 28.79 -3.58 -9.19
C GLY A 432 29.62 -4.12 -10.35
N GLU A 433 29.99 -5.40 -10.30
CA GLU A 433 30.77 -6.06 -11.36
C GLU A 433 30.02 -6.12 -12.69
N ILE A 434 28.70 -6.33 -12.66
CA ILE A 434 27.86 -6.27 -13.86
C ILE A 434 27.89 -4.85 -14.46
N ILE A 435 27.78 -3.81 -13.63
CA ILE A 435 27.81 -2.41 -14.07
C ILE A 435 29.17 -2.05 -14.66
N ASP A 436 30.27 -2.46 -14.02
CA ASP A 436 31.63 -2.29 -14.53
C ASP A 436 31.79 -2.95 -15.90
N LYS A 437 31.33 -4.21 -16.01
CA LYS A 437 31.39 -4.93 -17.26
C LYS A 437 30.53 -4.30 -18.35
N MET A 438 29.37 -3.77 -17.98
CA MET A 438 28.49 -3.05 -18.90
C MET A 438 29.17 -1.79 -19.45
N ALA A 439 29.86 -1.01 -18.61
CA ALA A 439 30.64 0.15 -19.06
C ALA A 439 31.80 -0.24 -19.99
N GLU A 440 32.53 -1.31 -19.66
CA GLU A 440 33.61 -1.86 -20.50
C GLU A 440 33.10 -2.31 -21.88
N VAL A 441 32.00 -3.08 -21.90
CA VAL A 441 31.40 -3.59 -23.14
C VAL A 441 30.80 -2.46 -23.96
N ALA A 442 30.16 -1.46 -23.32
CA ALA A 442 29.64 -0.28 -24.01
C ALA A 442 30.78 0.47 -24.72
N LYS A 443 31.90 0.71 -24.02
CA LYS A 443 33.10 1.33 -24.61
C LYS A 443 33.63 0.53 -25.80
N LYS A 444 33.78 -0.79 -25.67
CA LYS A 444 34.23 -1.67 -26.76
C LYS A 444 33.30 -1.66 -27.98
N ARG A 445 32.00 -1.46 -27.75
CA ARG A 445 30.97 -1.38 -28.80
C ARG A 445 30.75 0.04 -29.35
N GLY A 446 31.49 1.04 -28.86
CA GLY A 446 31.29 2.44 -29.24
C GLY A 446 29.96 3.04 -28.76
N LEU A 447 29.34 2.47 -27.72
CA LEU A 447 28.10 2.99 -27.14
C LEU A 447 28.43 4.02 -26.06
N LYS A 448 27.91 5.25 -26.22
CA LYS A 448 28.16 6.36 -25.27
C LYS A 448 27.11 6.41 -24.15
N SER A 449 25.84 6.40 -24.51
CA SER A 449 24.73 6.64 -23.59
C SER A 449 23.50 5.80 -23.93
N TYR A 450 22.52 5.80 -23.03
CA TYR A 450 21.18 5.25 -23.23
C TYR A 450 20.13 6.14 -22.55
N VAL A 451 18.89 6.06 -23.00
CA VAL A 451 17.76 6.77 -22.40
C VAL A 451 17.00 5.82 -21.47
N GLY A 452 16.87 6.19 -20.20
CA GLY A 452 16.12 5.42 -19.21
C GLY A 452 14.60 5.50 -19.42
N SER A 453 13.84 4.64 -18.73
CA SER A 453 12.36 4.63 -18.77
C SER A 453 11.72 5.90 -18.19
N ASN A 454 12.49 6.74 -17.51
CA ASN A 454 12.15 8.06 -17.02
C ASN A 454 12.53 9.20 -17.99
N GLY A 455 13.03 8.87 -19.19
CA GLY A 455 13.47 9.82 -20.22
C GLY A 455 14.84 10.45 -19.95
N VAL A 456 15.53 10.07 -18.88
CA VAL A 456 16.85 10.61 -18.54
C VAL A 456 17.91 9.86 -19.33
N GLU A 457 18.70 10.61 -20.10
CA GLU A 457 19.90 10.08 -20.75
C GLU A 457 21.01 9.85 -19.72
N ARG A 458 21.66 8.68 -19.80
CA ARG A 458 22.74 8.26 -18.91
C ARG A 458 23.92 7.77 -19.73
N GLU A 459 25.12 8.20 -19.37
CA GLU A 459 26.35 7.72 -20.00
C GLU A 459 26.79 6.39 -19.38
N TYR A 460 27.20 5.42 -20.20
CA TYR A 460 27.66 4.12 -19.69
C TYR A 460 28.94 4.26 -18.85
N ALA A 461 29.82 5.19 -19.22
CA ALA A 461 31.11 5.39 -18.57
C ALA A 461 30.99 5.96 -17.14
N THR A 462 29.86 6.55 -16.76
CA THR A 462 29.66 7.12 -15.42
C THR A 462 29.03 6.13 -14.44
N LEU A 463 28.40 5.06 -14.94
CA LEU A 463 27.63 4.13 -14.10
C LEU A 463 28.42 3.52 -12.94
N PRO A 464 29.67 3.04 -13.11
CA PRO A 464 30.47 2.53 -11.98
C PRO A 464 30.62 3.52 -10.84
N ARG A 465 30.95 4.77 -11.18
CA ARG A 465 31.15 5.86 -10.21
C ARG A 465 29.84 6.27 -9.56
N THR A 466 28.75 6.34 -10.32
CA THR A 466 27.42 6.66 -9.78
C THR A 466 26.93 5.56 -8.83
N TYR A 467 27.14 4.29 -9.16
CA TYR A 467 26.69 3.15 -8.35
C TYR A 467 27.39 3.11 -6.99
N SER A 468 28.71 3.28 -6.98
CA SER A 468 29.55 3.14 -5.80
C SER A 468 29.78 4.45 -5.03
N SER A 469 29.25 5.58 -5.50
CA SER A 469 29.59 6.92 -5.02
C SER A 469 31.11 7.14 -5.05
N ASP A 470 31.68 7.07 -6.26
CA ASP A 470 33.14 7.16 -6.50
C ASP A 470 33.95 6.16 -5.66
N GLY A 471 33.40 4.95 -5.46
CA GLY A 471 34.03 3.87 -4.71
C GLY A 471 33.79 3.91 -3.19
N TYR A 472 33.12 4.94 -2.67
CA TYR A 472 32.85 5.06 -1.23
C TYR A 472 32.09 3.86 -0.67
N PHE A 473 31.07 3.37 -1.40
CA PHE A 473 30.22 2.25 -1.00
C PHE A 473 30.76 0.88 -1.42
N ASN A 474 32.00 0.78 -1.92
CA ASN A 474 32.63 -0.52 -2.16
C ASN A 474 33.06 -1.20 -0.85
N ASP A 475 33.17 -0.44 0.23
CA ASP A 475 33.38 -0.93 1.57
C ASP A 475 32.02 -1.17 2.23
N HIS A 476 31.72 -2.45 2.54
CA HIS A 476 30.41 -2.84 3.04
C HIS A 476 30.11 -2.27 4.42
N ASP A 477 31.13 -2.16 5.28
CA ASP A 477 31.00 -1.57 6.62
C ASP A 477 30.65 -0.10 6.49
N ARG A 478 31.39 0.66 5.67
CA ARG A 478 31.09 2.08 5.41
C ARG A 478 29.70 2.28 4.83
N ARG A 479 29.27 1.42 3.92
CA ARG A 479 27.93 1.50 3.33
C ARG A 479 26.83 1.33 4.37
N TRP A 480 26.94 0.30 5.20
CA TRP A 480 25.94 0.04 6.23
C TRP A 480 25.97 1.09 7.34
N ASP A 481 27.16 1.48 7.78
CA ASP A 481 27.37 2.51 8.78
C ASP A 481 26.83 3.88 8.35
N GLU A 482 26.95 4.25 7.07
CA GLU A 482 26.33 5.46 6.52
C GLU A 482 24.80 5.43 6.69
N GLY A 483 24.14 4.32 6.32
CA GLY A 483 22.70 4.16 6.51
C GLY A 483 22.28 4.18 7.98
N ILE A 484 23.10 3.66 8.89
CA ILE A 484 22.83 3.69 10.33
C ILE A 484 22.93 5.12 10.86
N ARG A 485 24.03 5.80 10.56
CA ARG A 485 24.27 7.20 10.96
C ARG A 485 23.19 8.13 10.41
N ASP A 486 22.73 7.89 9.19
CA ASP A 486 21.60 8.63 8.61
C ASP A 486 20.28 8.39 9.33
N SER A 487 20.04 7.14 9.76
CA SER A 487 18.84 6.81 10.51
C SER A 487 18.87 7.49 11.89
N ALA A 488 20.05 7.57 12.52
CA ALA A 488 20.25 8.30 13.76
C ALA A 488 20.07 9.82 13.58
N LEU A 489 20.58 10.38 12.48
CA LEU A 489 20.42 11.80 12.16
C LEU A 489 18.96 12.15 11.84
N ALA A 490 18.24 11.26 11.16
CA ALA A 490 16.80 11.40 10.93
C ALA A 490 15.93 11.18 12.19
N GLY A 491 16.53 10.78 13.32
CA GLY A 491 15.84 10.53 14.59
C GLY A 491 15.10 9.19 14.67
N THR A 492 15.39 8.27 13.75
CA THR A 492 14.78 6.93 13.69
C THR A 492 15.58 5.83 14.39
N LEU A 493 16.85 6.12 14.70
CA LEU A 493 17.68 5.41 15.66
C LEU A 493 18.18 6.37 16.75
N PRO A 494 18.61 5.86 17.93
CA PRO A 494 19.24 6.69 18.95
C PRO A 494 20.45 7.46 18.40
N SER A 495 20.66 8.68 18.90
CA SER A 495 21.84 9.48 18.54
C SER A 495 23.13 8.75 18.90
N GLY A 496 24.14 8.84 18.03
CA GLY A 496 25.41 8.16 18.21
C GLY A 496 25.41 6.69 17.80
N THR A 497 24.29 6.14 17.31
CA THR A 497 24.29 4.77 16.75
C THR A 497 25.14 4.73 15.47
N THR A 498 26.10 3.81 15.45
CA THR A 498 26.98 3.44 14.33
C THR A 498 26.99 1.92 14.16
N LEU A 499 27.53 1.42 13.04
CA LEU A 499 27.74 -0.02 12.87
C LEU A 499 28.56 -0.63 14.01
N ASP A 500 29.62 0.07 14.45
CA ASP A 500 30.49 -0.39 15.54
C ASP A 500 29.77 -0.45 16.88
N THR A 501 28.85 0.48 17.18
CA THR A 501 28.06 0.41 18.43
C THR A 501 26.99 -0.69 18.41
N MET A 502 26.66 -1.22 17.24
CA MET A 502 25.73 -2.33 17.08
C MET A 502 26.40 -3.71 17.15
N ARG A 503 27.72 -3.76 16.93
CA ARG A 503 28.57 -4.94 17.15
C ARG A 503 28.91 -5.08 18.63
#